data_AF-A0AA45MR23-F1
#
_entry.id   AF-A0AA45MR23-F1
#
_cell.length_a   1.000
_cell.length_b   1.000
_cell.length_c   1.000
_cell.angle_alpha   90.00
_cell.angle_beta   90.00
_cell.angle_gamma   90.00
#
_symmetry.space_group_name_H-M   'P 1'
#
loop_
_entity.id
_entity.type
_entity.pdbx_description
1 polymer ?
#
loop_
_entity_poly.entity_id
_entity_poly.type
_entity_poly.pdbx_seq_one_letter_code
_entity_poly.pdbx_strand_id
1 'polypeptide(L)'
;MLLVLSSTGYAYGSEAIVKQLPPGWTPLAASAPDAGLSLSGKFQRQGNVDTALVVQNGQDGAYGLAVVPGSVTDGTASIVKTFKDIKANPPHLSLVQPGSYQPACHTGNSCAPLSIANESIGLCFGEASCEIIYFADGAYHEIYLTD
;
A
#
# COMPACT_ATOMS: atom_id res chain seq x y z
N MET A 1 19.61 -23.68 -37.74
CA MET A 1 18.68 -23.98 -36.62
C MET A 1 18.56 -22.69 -35.81
N LEU A 2 17.55 -21.87 -36.10
CA LEU A 2 17.32 -20.59 -35.42
C LEU A 2 16.55 -20.85 -34.12
N LEU A 3 17.15 -20.51 -32.98
CA LEU A 3 16.47 -20.46 -31.68
C LEU A 3 15.78 -19.09 -31.57
N VAL A 4 14.45 -19.09 -31.68
CA VAL A 4 13.61 -17.94 -31.33
C VAL A 4 13.41 -17.98 -29.82
N LEU A 5 14.03 -17.05 -29.11
CA LEU A 5 13.73 -16.77 -27.70
C LEU A 5 12.44 -15.95 -27.65
N SER A 6 11.34 -16.60 -27.27
CA SER A 6 10.10 -15.93 -26.89
C SER A 6 10.32 -15.19 -25.57
N SER A 7 10.39 -13.86 -25.63
CA SER A 7 10.30 -13.00 -24.45
C SER A 7 8.88 -13.09 -23.90
N THR A 8 8.69 -13.86 -22.82
CA THR A 8 7.49 -13.77 -22.00
C THR A 8 7.46 -12.40 -21.33
N GLY A 9 6.69 -11.48 -21.90
CA GLY A 9 6.41 -10.18 -21.30
C GLY A 9 5.59 -10.34 -20.02
N TYR A 10 6.22 -10.05 -18.89
CA TYR A 10 5.53 -9.80 -17.62
C TYR A 10 4.89 -8.41 -17.68
N ALA A 11 3.74 -8.30 -18.36
CA ALA A 11 2.96 -7.06 -18.44
C ALA A 11 1.47 -7.28 -18.15
N TYR A 12 1.10 -8.42 -17.55
CA TYR A 12 -0.31 -8.79 -17.35
C TYR A 12 -0.88 -8.40 -15.97
N GLY A 13 -0.08 -7.82 -15.08
CA GLY A 13 -0.53 -7.38 -13.75
C GLY A 13 -1.06 -5.95 -13.71
N SER A 14 -0.59 -5.06 -14.58
CA SER A 14 -0.88 -3.62 -14.50
C SER A 14 -2.27 -3.25 -15.03
N GLU A 15 -2.73 -3.85 -16.13
CA GLU A 15 -4.02 -3.47 -16.73
C GLU A 15 -5.24 -3.89 -15.90
N ALA A 16 -5.17 -5.04 -15.22
CA ALA A 16 -6.26 -5.52 -14.36
C ALA A 16 -6.41 -4.63 -13.11
N ILE A 17 -5.29 -4.27 -12.49
CA ILE A 17 -5.25 -3.37 -11.32
C ILE A 17 -5.76 -1.98 -11.68
N VAL A 18 -5.32 -1.42 -12.83
CA VAL A 18 -5.77 -0.09 -13.29
C VAL A 18 -7.29 -0.03 -13.46
N LYS A 19 -7.94 -1.11 -13.91
CA LYS A 19 -9.40 -1.18 -14.07
C LYS A 19 -10.17 -1.20 -12.75
N GLN A 20 -9.51 -1.54 -11.64
CA GLN A 20 -10.13 -1.60 -10.31
C GLN A 20 -9.97 -0.31 -9.52
N LEU A 21 -9.10 0.61 -9.94
CA LEU A 21 -8.87 1.89 -9.27
C LEU A 21 -10.03 2.88 -9.49
N PRO A 22 -10.32 3.74 -8.52
CA PRO A 22 -11.27 4.83 -8.70
C PRO A 22 -10.87 5.75 -9.87
N PRO A 23 -11.84 6.39 -10.56
CA PRO A 23 -11.55 7.28 -11.68
C PRO A 23 -10.54 8.38 -11.34
N GLY A 24 -9.63 8.67 -12.27
CA GLY A 24 -8.57 9.67 -12.10
C GLY A 24 -7.30 9.16 -11.42
N TRP A 25 -7.35 8.00 -10.76
CA TRP A 25 -6.19 7.38 -10.13
C TRP A 25 -5.51 6.40 -11.07
N THR A 26 -4.18 6.43 -11.08
CA THR A 26 -3.34 5.48 -11.82
C THR A 26 -2.20 5.02 -10.94
N PRO A 27 -1.69 3.78 -11.11
CA PRO A 27 -0.47 3.37 -10.43
C PRO A 27 0.64 4.38 -10.68
N LEU A 28 1.37 4.73 -9.63
CA LEU A 28 2.56 5.56 -9.78
C LEU A 28 3.59 4.74 -10.56
N ALA A 29 3.88 5.17 -11.79
CA ALA A 29 4.80 4.45 -12.67
C ALA A 29 6.18 4.40 -12.02
N ALA A 30 6.66 3.19 -11.72
CA ALA A 30 8.01 3.00 -11.22
C ALA A 30 8.99 3.26 -12.37
N SER A 31 9.87 4.26 -12.23
CA SER A 31 10.95 4.51 -13.20
C SER A 31 12.10 3.47 -13.11
N ALA A 32 11.99 2.54 -12.16
CA ALA A 32 12.85 1.37 -11.93
C ALA A 32 11.95 0.20 -11.47
N PRO A 33 12.34 -1.09 -11.62
CA PRO A 33 11.45 -2.20 -11.32
C PRO A 33 11.10 -2.22 -9.82
N ASP A 34 9.81 -2.10 -9.49
CA ASP A 34 9.18 -2.47 -8.21
C ASP A 34 9.86 -2.01 -6.90
N ALA A 35 10.41 -0.79 -6.86
CA ALA A 35 11.13 -0.24 -5.70
C ALA A 35 10.23 0.16 -4.49
N GLY A 36 9.36 -0.74 -4.04
CA GLY A 36 8.52 -0.55 -2.86
C GLY A 36 7.26 0.26 -3.09
N LEU A 37 6.78 0.38 -4.33
CA LEU A 37 5.50 1.06 -4.65
C LEU A 37 4.31 0.11 -4.68
N SER A 38 4.52 -1.20 -4.57
CA SER A 38 3.46 -2.19 -4.46
C SER A 38 3.85 -3.27 -3.45
N LEU A 39 2.85 -3.85 -2.81
CA LEU A 39 3.02 -4.92 -1.83
C LEU A 39 1.77 -5.80 -1.79
N SER A 40 1.96 -7.11 -1.73
CA SER A 40 0.87 -8.06 -1.48
C SER A 40 0.84 -8.48 -0.02
N GLY A 41 -0.37 -8.65 0.52
CA GLY A 41 -0.57 -9.08 1.90
C GLY A 41 -2.04 -9.37 2.22
N LYS A 42 -2.28 -10.01 3.35
CA LYS A 42 -3.61 -10.37 3.86
C LYS A 42 -4.13 -9.23 4.72
N PHE A 43 -4.42 -8.09 4.10
CA PHE A 43 -4.75 -6.86 4.81
C PHE A 43 -6.17 -6.90 5.38
N GLN A 44 -7.15 -7.28 4.56
CA GLN A 44 -8.55 -7.19 4.95
C GLN A 44 -9.05 -8.45 5.66
N ARG A 45 -8.66 -9.62 5.17
CA ARG A 45 -9.13 -10.92 5.70
C ARG A 45 -8.03 -11.97 5.60
N GLN A 46 -7.96 -12.85 6.59
CA GLN A 46 -7.09 -14.01 6.52
C GLN A 46 -7.50 -14.91 5.35
N GLY A 47 -6.51 -15.34 4.55
CA GLY A 47 -6.70 -16.26 3.43
C GLY A 47 -6.87 -15.58 2.07
N ASN A 48 -7.17 -14.27 2.03
CA ASN A 48 -7.23 -13.50 0.80
C ASN A 48 -5.99 -12.60 0.69
N VAL A 49 -5.31 -12.64 -0.46
CA VAL A 49 -4.11 -11.83 -0.70
C VAL A 49 -4.51 -10.59 -1.47
N ASP A 50 -4.53 -9.46 -0.79
CA ASP A 50 -4.79 -8.15 -1.35
C ASP A 50 -3.51 -7.53 -1.92
N THR A 51 -3.65 -6.48 -2.72
CA THR A 51 -2.52 -5.70 -3.24
C THR A 51 -2.63 -4.25 -2.82
N ALA A 52 -1.64 -3.76 -2.07
CA ALA A 52 -1.45 -2.35 -1.80
C ALA A 52 -0.57 -1.75 -2.90
N LEU A 53 -0.91 -0.57 -3.40
CA LEU A 53 -0.12 0.14 -4.39
C LEU A 53 -0.13 1.65 -4.18
N VAL A 54 1.01 2.28 -4.44
CA VAL A 54 1.11 3.72 -4.55
C VAL A 54 0.52 4.16 -5.89
N VAL A 55 -0.37 5.13 -5.81
CA VAL A 55 -1.10 5.70 -6.96
C VAL A 55 -0.91 7.20 -7.01
N GLN A 56 -1.16 7.77 -8.18
CA GLN A 56 -1.19 9.20 -8.43
C GLN A 56 -2.52 9.58 -9.07
N ASN A 57 -3.02 10.77 -8.73
CA ASN A 57 -4.15 11.39 -9.37
C ASN A 57 -3.65 12.47 -10.35
N GLY A 58 -3.87 12.23 -11.64
CA GLY A 58 -3.38 13.11 -12.70
C GLY A 58 -4.05 14.49 -12.77
N GLN A 59 -5.17 14.70 -12.08
CA GLN A 59 -5.90 15.98 -12.11
C GLN A 59 -5.40 16.96 -11.04
N ASP A 60 -5.01 16.47 -9.86
CA ASP A 60 -4.68 17.31 -8.70
C ASP A 60 -3.22 17.20 -8.24
N GLY A 61 -2.41 16.35 -8.90
CA GLY A 61 -1.03 16.09 -8.50
C GLY A 61 -0.90 15.41 -7.13
N ALA A 62 -2.01 14.86 -6.61
CA ALA A 62 -2.05 14.13 -5.35
C ALA A 62 -1.53 12.69 -5.54
N TYR A 63 -0.92 12.15 -4.50
CA TYR A 63 -0.54 10.75 -4.41
C TYR A 63 -1.42 10.04 -3.39
N GLY A 64 -1.45 8.72 -3.45
CA GLY A 64 -2.22 7.94 -2.51
C GLY A 64 -1.75 6.50 -2.41
N LEU A 65 -2.30 5.82 -1.42
CA LEU A 65 -2.21 4.37 -1.25
C LEU A 65 -3.57 3.79 -1.61
N ALA A 66 -3.60 2.93 -2.61
CA ALA A 66 -4.78 2.14 -2.93
C ALA A 66 -4.60 0.71 -2.42
N VAL A 67 -5.69 0.10 -1.95
CA VAL A 67 -5.74 -1.35 -1.72
C VAL A 67 -6.76 -1.97 -2.67
N VAL A 68 -6.28 -2.96 -3.42
CA VAL A 68 -7.03 -3.77 -4.36
C VAL A 68 -7.30 -5.12 -3.70
N PRO A 69 -8.58 -5.47 -3.45
CA PRO A 69 -8.91 -6.78 -2.91
C PRO A 69 -8.45 -7.91 -3.84
N GLY A 70 -7.93 -8.99 -3.26
CA GLY A 70 -7.44 -10.14 -4.02
C GLY A 70 -8.53 -10.90 -4.81
N SER A 71 -9.77 -10.80 -4.35
CA SER A 71 -10.94 -11.36 -5.05
C SER A 71 -11.82 -10.25 -5.59
N VAL A 72 -12.25 -10.39 -6.84
CA VAL A 72 -13.24 -9.49 -7.46
C VAL A 72 -14.58 -9.46 -6.71
N THR A 73 -14.90 -10.51 -5.94
CA THR A 73 -16.10 -10.55 -5.09
C THR A 73 -15.97 -9.69 -3.84
N ASP A 74 -14.75 -9.36 -3.43
CA ASP A 74 -14.48 -8.59 -2.20
C ASP A 74 -14.56 -7.07 -2.44
N GLY A 75 -14.71 -6.64 -3.70
CA GLY A 75 -15.05 -5.27 -4.06
C GLY A 75 -14.08 -4.62 -5.04
N THR A 76 -14.23 -3.31 -5.20
CA THR A 76 -13.34 -2.45 -5.98
C THR A 76 -12.17 -1.96 -5.14
N ALA A 77 -11.10 -1.49 -5.79
CA ALA A 77 -9.99 -0.89 -5.05
C ALA A 77 -10.44 0.37 -4.30
N SER A 78 -9.82 0.60 -3.15
CA SER A 78 -10.12 1.76 -2.29
C SER A 78 -8.86 2.60 -2.08
N ILE A 79 -8.98 3.92 -2.15
CA ILE A 79 -7.90 4.83 -1.72
C ILE A 79 -7.99 4.93 -0.20
N VAL A 80 -7.00 4.39 0.49
CA VAL A 80 -6.99 4.28 1.96
C VAL A 80 -6.21 5.42 2.61
N LYS A 81 -5.32 6.08 1.85
CA LYS A 81 -4.61 7.29 2.28
C LYS A 81 -4.25 8.16 1.08
N THR A 82 -4.24 9.48 1.28
CA THR A 82 -3.72 10.46 0.31
C THR A 82 -2.57 11.26 0.91
N PHE A 83 -1.59 11.62 0.11
CA PHE A 83 -0.41 12.39 0.52
C PHE A 83 0.13 13.23 -0.64
N LYS A 84 1.08 14.14 -0.33
CA LYS A 84 1.68 15.09 -1.28
C LYS A 84 3.21 15.10 -1.14
N ASP A 85 3.88 15.76 -2.08
CA ASP A 85 5.30 16.13 -1.97
C ASP A 85 6.29 14.97 -1.79
N ILE A 86 6.18 13.92 -2.60
CA ILE A 86 7.03 12.72 -2.52
C ILE A 86 8.46 12.86 -3.06
N LYS A 87 8.81 14.00 -3.66
CA LYS A 87 10.11 14.16 -4.35
C LYS A 87 11.29 14.12 -3.37
N ALA A 88 11.14 14.71 -2.20
CA ALA A 88 12.20 14.73 -1.18
C ALA A 88 12.34 13.38 -0.50
N ASN A 89 11.21 12.72 -0.23
CA ASN A 89 11.12 11.43 0.45
C ASN A 89 10.14 10.53 -0.30
N PRO A 90 10.62 9.71 -1.25
CA PRO A 90 9.76 8.80 -1.99
C PRO A 90 9.05 7.80 -1.06
N PRO A 91 7.76 7.46 -1.31
CA PRO A 91 7.05 6.49 -0.51
C PRO A 91 7.63 5.09 -0.73
N HIS A 92 7.70 4.33 0.35
CA HIS A 92 8.06 2.93 0.33
C HIS A 92 7.05 2.12 1.16
N LEU A 93 6.55 1.04 0.58
CA LEU A 93 5.63 0.11 1.22
C LEU A 93 6.40 -1.06 1.84
N SER A 94 6.00 -1.47 3.03
CA SER A 94 6.53 -2.64 3.71
C SER A 94 5.42 -3.46 4.37
N LEU A 95 5.67 -4.76 4.56
CA LEU A 95 4.72 -5.64 5.22
C LEU A 95 4.90 -5.59 6.72
N VAL A 96 3.84 -5.21 7.43
CA VAL A 96 3.78 -5.19 8.88
C VAL A 96 3.04 -6.44 9.35
N GLN A 97 3.67 -7.21 10.24
CA GLN A 97 3.10 -8.49 10.69
C GLN A 97 1.96 -8.28 11.70
N PRO A 98 1.02 -9.23 11.85
CA PRO A 98 0.09 -9.19 12.97
C PRO A 98 0.82 -9.16 14.31
N GLY A 99 0.28 -8.47 15.30
CA GLY A 99 0.91 -8.36 16.62
C GLY A 99 0.39 -7.23 17.49
N SER A 100 0.98 -7.12 18.68
CA SER A 100 0.75 -6.00 19.59
C SER A 100 1.82 -4.94 19.36
N TYR A 101 1.38 -3.72 19.05
CA TYR A 101 2.20 -2.56 18.78
C TYR A 101 2.00 -1.54 19.90
N GLN A 102 3.09 -0.86 20.27
CA GLN A 102 3.08 0.17 21.30
C GLN A 102 3.39 1.52 20.64
N PRO A 103 2.38 2.22 20.08
CA PRO A 103 2.63 3.49 19.44
C PRO A 103 3.02 4.56 20.49
N ALA A 104 3.82 5.51 20.06
CA ALA A 104 4.15 6.70 20.83
C ALA A 104 3.12 7.79 20.52
N CYS A 105 2.51 8.35 21.57
CA CYS A 105 1.56 9.45 21.43
C CYS A 105 2.36 10.77 21.34
N HIS A 106 1.89 11.74 20.55
CA HIS A 106 2.55 13.05 20.38
C HIS A 106 2.88 13.81 21.67
N THR A 107 2.30 13.44 22.82
CA THR A 107 2.62 14.02 24.12
C THR A 107 3.83 13.39 24.81
N GLY A 108 4.53 12.46 24.16
CA GLY A 108 5.65 11.71 24.75
C GLY A 108 5.22 10.62 25.74
N ASN A 109 3.92 10.43 25.92
CA ASN A 109 3.36 9.35 26.73
C ASN A 109 3.14 8.09 25.90
N SER A 110 3.21 6.92 26.53
CA SER A 110 2.80 5.66 25.92
C SER A 110 1.30 5.70 25.62
N CYS A 111 0.90 5.37 24.38
CA CYS A 111 -0.50 5.13 24.06
C CYS A 111 -0.97 3.77 24.63
N ALA A 112 -2.26 3.46 24.57
CA ALA A 112 -2.69 2.08 24.79
C ALA A 112 -2.05 1.15 23.73
N PRO A 113 -1.63 -0.07 24.08
CA PRO A 113 -1.20 -1.05 23.10
C PRO A 113 -2.28 -1.28 22.05
N LEU A 114 -1.89 -1.30 20.78
CA LEU A 114 -2.75 -1.62 19.65
C LEU A 114 -2.49 -3.06 19.23
N SER A 115 -3.53 -3.90 19.22
CA SER A 115 -3.45 -5.25 18.66
C SER A 115 -3.96 -5.25 17.22
N ILE A 116 -3.10 -5.65 16.29
CA ILE A 116 -3.42 -5.78 14.87
C ILE A 116 -3.55 -7.27 14.53
N ALA A 117 -4.72 -7.69 14.07
CA ALA A 117 -5.05 -9.10 13.85
C ALA A 117 -4.59 -9.64 12.48
N ASN A 118 -4.41 -8.77 11.49
CA ASN A 118 -4.06 -9.10 10.12
C ASN A 118 -2.69 -8.52 9.75
N GLU A 119 -2.17 -8.91 8.57
CA GLU A 119 -1.04 -8.19 8.00
C GLU A 119 -1.46 -6.74 7.73
N SER A 120 -0.51 -5.82 7.81
CA SER A 120 -0.75 -4.38 7.65
C SER A 120 0.28 -3.77 6.72
N ILE A 121 0.03 -2.54 6.30
CA ILE A 121 0.85 -1.83 5.33
C ILE A 121 1.67 -0.80 6.08
N GLY A 122 2.99 -0.96 6.07
CA GLY A 122 3.91 0.11 6.43
C GLY A 122 4.03 1.07 5.26
N LEU A 123 3.78 2.36 5.47
CA LEU A 123 4.01 3.42 4.49
C LEU A 123 5.07 4.37 5.06
N CYS A 124 6.25 4.37 4.44
CA CYS A 124 7.38 5.18 4.88
C CYS A 124 7.73 6.26 3.87
N PHE A 125 8.04 7.46 4.34
CA PHE A 125 8.59 8.57 3.57
C PHE A 125 10.01 8.86 4.06
N GLY A 126 10.97 8.05 3.62
CA GLY A 126 12.32 8.02 4.20
C GLY A 126 12.36 7.23 5.52
N GLU A 127 13.48 7.30 6.25
CA GLU A 127 13.71 6.46 7.46
C GLU A 127 12.98 6.96 8.71
N ALA A 128 12.65 8.26 8.78
CA ALA A 128 12.15 8.89 10.01
C ALA A 128 10.62 8.98 10.12
N SER A 129 9.89 8.63 9.06
CA SER A 129 8.44 8.85 8.98
C SER A 129 7.76 7.63 8.40
N CYS A 130 7.49 6.64 9.25
CA CYS A 130 6.73 5.43 8.91
C CYS A 130 5.38 5.40 9.62
N GLU A 131 4.36 5.08 8.87
CA GLU A 131 3.00 4.88 9.36
C GLU A 131 2.61 3.41 9.17
N ILE A 132 1.82 2.86 10.10
CA ILE A 132 1.15 1.58 9.89
C ILE A 132 -0.31 1.85 9.51
N ILE A 133 -0.71 1.34 8.36
CA ILE A 133 -2.08 1.35 7.86
C ILE A 133 -2.65 -0.06 8.00
N TYR A 134 -3.67 -0.20 8.84
CA TYR A 134 -4.23 -1.50 9.23
C TYR A 134 -5.75 -1.51 9.05
N PHE A 135 -6.33 -2.70 8.87
CA PHE A 135 -7.77 -2.87 8.69
C PHE A 135 -8.41 -3.36 9.99
N ALA A 136 -9.41 -2.63 10.48
CA ALA A 136 -10.19 -2.98 11.66
C ALA A 136 -11.62 -2.41 11.53
N ASP A 137 -12.61 -3.10 12.11
CA ASP A 137 -14.00 -2.64 12.13
C ASP A 137 -14.59 -2.30 10.74
N GLY A 138 -14.10 -2.99 9.70
CA GLY A 138 -14.55 -2.79 8.32
C GLY A 138 -13.92 -1.59 7.59
N ALA A 139 -12.94 -0.92 8.19
CA ALA A 139 -12.26 0.25 7.62
C ALA A 139 -10.73 0.21 7.80
N TYR A 140 -10.03 1.03 7.02
CA TYR A 140 -8.59 1.27 7.22
C TYR A 140 -8.37 2.40 8.21
N HIS A 141 -7.38 2.19 9.08
CA HIS A 141 -6.95 3.11 10.12
C HIS A 141 -5.44 3.31 10.01
N GLU A 142 -4.96 4.44 10.52
CA GLU A 142 -3.54 4.78 10.53
C GLU A 142 -3.02 4.98 11.96
N ILE A 143 -1.79 4.53 12.21
CA ILE A 143 -1.03 4.93 13.39
C ILE A 143 0.37 5.36 12.98
N TYR A 144 0.88 6.35 13.71
CA TYR A 144 2.26 6.81 13.62
C TYR A 144 3.13 5.99 14.56
N LEU A 145 4.20 5.43 14.04
CA LEU A 145 5.31 4.95 14.86
C LEU A 145 6.36 6.05 14.86
N THR A 146 6.40 6.86 15.91
CA THR A 146 7.60 7.66 16.18
C THR A 146 8.57 6.80 16.96
N ASP A 147 9.85 6.83 16.58
CA ASP A 147 10.93 6.44 17.49
C ASP A 147 10.89 7.28 18.78
#